data_AF-A0A8H3A3Q2-F1
#
_entry.id   AF-A0A8H3A3Q2-F1
#
_cell.length_a   1.000
_cell.length_b   1.000
_cell.length_c   1.000
_cell.angle_alpha   90.00
_cell.angle_beta   90.00
_cell.angle_gamma   90.00
#
_symmetry.space_group_name_H-M   'P 1'
#
loop_
_entity.id
_entity.type
_entity.pdbx_description
1 polymer ?
#
loop_
_entity_poly.entity_id
_entity_poly.type
_entity_poly.pdbx_seq_one_letter_code
_entity_poly.pdbx_strand_id
1 'polypeptide(L)'
;MVDANATLETLRGIKNTIIGNPTQKKELATDGTLSRVLDWVNASEQTGDPIFELIRTEAAHIIAAQAYGPPEALVSVLEAQAPQALVTALKDERTQGAPRLALALTRALRAVLSAAAEAIGTGRWRFLRDPTHPARMEARLVLEDMFSSEGLDVI
;
A
#
# COMPACT_ATOMS: atom_id res chain seq x y z
N MET A 1 -23.35 6.14 -9.42
CA MET A 1 -23.15 6.35 -7.98
C MET A 1 -22.64 5.02 -7.42
N VAL A 2 -21.40 4.97 -6.92
CA VAL A 2 -20.85 3.74 -6.33
C VAL A 2 -21.53 3.52 -4.98
N ASP A 3 -21.98 2.29 -4.73
CA ASP A 3 -22.51 1.93 -3.41
C ASP A 3 -21.34 1.78 -2.42
N ALA A 4 -21.21 2.77 -1.53
CA ALA A 4 -20.13 2.84 -0.56
C ALA A 4 -20.17 1.69 0.46
N ASN A 5 -21.36 1.21 0.86
CA ASN A 5 -21.48 0.07 1.76
C ASN A 5 -21.04 -1.22 1.07
N ALA A 6 -21.50 -1.45 -0.17
CA ALA A 6 -21.07 -2.61 -0.95
C ALA A 6 -19.56 -2.59 -1.21
N THR A 7 -18.99 -1.41 -1.44
CA THR A 7 -17.54 -1.22 -1.61
C THR A 7 -16.79 -1.60 -0.34
N LEU A 8 -17.22 -1.10 0.82
CA LEU A 8 -16.59 -1.40 2.10
C LEU A 8 -16.63 -2.91 2.41
N GLU A 9 -17.76 -3.57 2.17
CA GLU A 9 -17.89 -5.03 2.38
C GLU A 9 -17.00 -5.81 1.41
N THR A 10 -16.88 -5.36 0.17
CA THR A 10 -15.96 -5.97 -0.82
C THR A 10 -14.51 -5.88 -0.35
N LEU A 11 -14.06 -4.70 0.11
CA LEU A 11 -12.70 -4.51 0.63
C LEU A 11 -12.44 -5.36 1.88
N ARG A 12 -13.42 -5.44 2.79
CA ARG A 12 -13.34 -6.34 3.96
C ARG A 12 -13.20 -7.80 3.56
N GLY A 13 -13.96 -8.23 2.55
CA GLY A 13 -13.84 -9.57 1.96
C GLY A 13 -12.44 -9.82 1.43
N ILE A 14 -11.89 -8.92 0.63
CA ILE A 14 -10.52 -9.00 0.10
C ILE A 14 -9.50 -9.12 1.25
N LYS A 15 -9.54 -8.19 2.22
CA LYS A 15 -8.62 -8.18 3.37
C LYS A 15 -8.64 -9.52 4.11
N ASN A 16 -9.83 -10.00 4.45
CA ASN A 16 -9.99 -11.23 5.23
C ASN A 16 -9.48 -12.46 4.47
N THR A 17 -9.57 -12.46 3.14
CA THR A 17 -9.05 -13.54 2.29
C THR A 17 -7.53 -13.56 2.21
N ILE A 18 -6.87 -12.38 2.18
CA ILE A 18 -5.42 -12.28 1.96
C ILE A 18 -4.60 -12.32 3.26
N ILE A 19 -5.18 -11.98 4.41
CA ILE A 19 -4.48 -12.02 5.70
C ILE A 19 -4.06 -13.46 6.01
N GLY A 20 -2.76 -13.67 6.21
CA GLY A 20 -2.20 -14.98 6.54
C GLY A 20 -2.23 -15.99 5.39
N ASN A 21 -2.64 -15.60 4.18
CA ASN A 21 -2.77 -16.51 3.03
C ASN A 21 -1.86 -16.08 1.85
N PRO A 22 -0.65 -16.65 1.75
CA PRO A 22 0.30 -16.30 0.68
C PRO A 22 -0.23 -16.58 -0.74
N THR A 23 -1.00 -17.66 -0.92
CA THR A 23 -1.58 -18.02 -2.22
C THR A 23 -2.54 -16.94 -2.71
N GLN A 24 -3.44 -16.49 -1.83
CA GLN A 24 -4.40 -15.43 -2.17
C GLN A 24 -3.72 -14.09 -2.43
N LYS A 25 -2.65 -13.75 -1.69
CA LYS A 25 -1.83 -12.57 -2.01
C LYS A 25 -1.21 -12.66 -3.40
N LYS A 26 -0.73 -13.84 -3.80
CA LYS A 26 -0.16 -14.04 -5.14
C LYS A 26 -1.22 -13.90 -6.23
N GLU A 27 -2.42 -14.44 -6.02
CA GLU A 27 -3.54 -14.27 -6.95
C GLU A 27 -3.92 -12.78 -7.12
N LEU A 28 -4.10 -12.08 -5.99
CA LEU A 28 -4.40 -10.64 -5.96
C LEU A 28 -3.32 -9.78 -6.64
N ALA A 29 -2.07 -10.25 -6.65
CA ALA A 29 -0.99 -9.53 -7.32
C ALA A 29 -1.14 -9.50 -8.84
N THR A 30 -1.89 -10.45 -9.40
CA THR A 30 -1.96 -10.69 -10.86
C THR A 30 -3.32 -10.34 -11.48
N ASP A 31 -4.37 -10.16 -10.68
CA ASP A 31 -5.75 -9.99 -11.15
C ASP A 31 -6.16 -8.52 -11.40
N GLY A 32 -5.25 -7.57 -11.15
CA GLY A 32 -5.48 -6.13 -11.29
C GLY A 32 -6.33 -5.51 -10.17
N THR A 33 -6.73 -6.28 -9.16
CA THR A 33 -7.53 -5.79 -8.02
C THR A 33 -6.75 -4.75 -7.22
N LEU A 34 -5.43 -4.88 -7.12
CA LEU A 34 -4.60 -3.96 -6.35
C LEU A 34 -4.67 -2.51 -6.85
N SER A 35 -4.73 -2.30 -8.17
CA SER A 35 -4.92 -0.97 -8.75
C SER A 35 -6.23 -0.34 -8.29
N ARG A 36 -7.32 -1.12 -8.29
CA ARG A 36 -8.63 -0.65 -7.81
C ARG A 36 -8.62 -0.34 -6.32
N VAL A 37 -7.88 -1.12 -5.53
CA VAL A 37 -7.70 -0.85 -4.09
C VAL A 37 -6.95 0.47 -3.89
N LEU A 38 -5.94 0.77 -4.72
CA LEU A 38 -5.21 2.02 -4.66
C LEU A 38 -6.06 3.24 -5.04
N ASP A 39 -6.97 3.11 -6.01
CA ASP A 39 -7.92 4.17 -6.33
C ASP A 39 -8.72 4.58 -5.08
N TRP A 40 -9.10 3.61 -4.25
CA TRP A 40 -9.79 3.86 -2.99
C TRP A 40 -8.94 4.51 -1.92
N VAL A 41 -7.61 4.41 -1.94
CA VAL A 41 -6.73 5.12 -1.00
C VAL A 41 -6.85 6.64 -1.16
N ASN A 42 -6.96 7.10 -2.41
CA ASN A 42 -7.02 8.52 -2.81
C ASN A 42 -8.42 9.02 -3.17
N ALA A 43 -9.48 8.32 -2.76
CA ALA A 43 -10.87 8.71 -3.00
C ALA A 43 -11.34 9.95 -2.18
N SER A 44 -10.50 11.00 -2.09
CA SER A 44 -10.67 12.17 -1.24
C SER A 44 -11.85 13.05 -1.65
N GLU A 45 -12.19 13.12 -2.93
CA GLU A 45 -13.28 13.97 -3.44
C GLU A 45 -14.67 13.54 -2.94
N GLN A 46 -14.81 12.32 -2.40
CA GLN A 46 -16.08 11.72 -2.05
C GLN A 46 -16.37 11.76 -0.53
N THR A 47 -15.52 12.41 0.26
CA THR A 47 -15.37 12.23 1.72
C THR A 47 -16.26 13.09 2.62
N GLY A 48 -17.38 13.63 2.11
CA GLY A 48 -18.39 14.25 3.00
C GLY A 48 -19.04 13.24 3.96
N ASP A 49 -18.98 11.95 3.61
CA ASP A 49 -19.56 10.85 4.38
C ASP A 49 -18.45 10.05 5.12
N PRO A 50 -18.57 9.85 6.45
CA PRO A 50 -17.64 9.04 7.25
C PRO A 50 -17.35 7.64 6.70
N ILE A 51 -18.25 7.08 5.88
CA ILE A 51 -18.03 5.77 5.24
C ILE A 51 -16.78 5.76 4.34
N PHE A 52 -16.43 6.87 3.70
CA PHE A 52 -15.26 6.93 2.83
C PHE A 52 -13.95 6.91 3.63
N GLU A 53 -13.94 7.40 4.87
CA GLU A 53 -12.79 7.20 5.77
C GLU A 53 -12.58 5.71 6.07
N LEU A 54 -13.68 4.95 6.25
CA LEU A 54 -13.61 3.50 6.47
C LEU A 54 -13.13 2.76 5.21
N ILE A 55 -13.60 3.15 4.03
CA ILE A 55 -13.16 2.59 2.74
C ILE A 55 -11.66 2.84 2.54
N ARG A 56 -11.20 4.08 2.69
CA ARG A 56 -9.77 4.44 2.58
C ARG A 56 -8.90 3.70 3.59
N THR A 57 -9.40 3.59 4.83
CA THR A 57 -8.73 2.82 5.90
C THR A 57 -8.59 1.35 5.54
N GLU A 58 -9.66 0.75 5.01
CA GLU A 58 -9.67 -0.66 4.63
C GLU A 58 -8.75 -0.93 3.43
N ALA A 59 -8.74 -0.03 2.45
CA ALA A 59 -7.80 -0.08 1.33
C ALA A 59 -6.35 -0.02 1.82
N ALA A 60 -6.02 0.89 2.74
CA ALA A 60 -4.68 0.98 3.33
C ALA A 60 -4.27 -0.32 4.04
N HIS A 61 -5.19 -0.99 4.75
CA HIS A 61 -4.91 -2.28 5.37
C HIS A 61 -4.62 -3.39 4.36
N ILE A 62 -5.32 -3.42 3.22
CA ILE A 62 -5.06 -4.38 2.13
C ILE A 62 -3.65 -4.15 1.57
N ILE A 63 -3.28 -2.90 1.27
CA ILE A 63 -1.92 -2.56 0.80
C ILE A 63 -0.85 -3.01 1.79
N ALA A 64 -1.05 -2.73 3.08
CA ALA A 64 -0.13 -3.15 4.14
C ALA A 64 0.03 -4.68 4.21
N ALA A 65 -1.09 -5.41 4.09
CA ALA A 65 -1.09 -6.87 4.10
C ALA A 65 -0.39 -7.44 2.86
N GLN A 66 -0.61 -6.83 1.70
CA GLN A 66 -0.01 -7.25 0.43
C GLN A 66 1.51 -7.06 0.40
N ALA A 67 2.01 -5.96 1.00
CA ALA A 67 3.44 -5.66 1.08
C ALA A 67 4.26 -6.76 1.80
N TYR A 68 3.71 -7.36 2.87
CA TYR A 68 4.31 -8.52 3.56
C TYR A 68 3.90 -9.87 2.95
N GLY A 69 3.62 -9.88 1.65
CA GLY A 69 3.27 -11.09 0.91
C GLY A 69 4.49 -11.83 0.35
N PRO A 70 4.25 -12.86 -0.47
CA PRO A 70 5.31 -13.44 -1.31
C PRO A 70 5.90 -12.37 -2.26
N PRO A 71 7.07 -12.58 -2.86
CA PRO A 71 7.76 -11.55 -3.65
C PRO A 71 6.90 -10.93 -4.75
N GLU A 72 6.06 -11.70 -5.43
CA GLU A 72 5.14 -11.22 -6.47
C GLU A 72 4.12 -10.22 -5.95
N ALA A 73 3.69 -10.39 -4.69
CA ALA A 73 2.79 -9.45 -4.03
C ALA A 73 3.47 -8.11 -3.73
N LEU A 74 4.74 -8.14 -3.33
CA LEU A 74 5.51 -6.90 -3.13
C LEU A 74 5.80 -6.21 -4.48
N VAL A 75 6.15 -6.97 -5.52
CA VAL A 75 6.32 -6.43 -6.88
C VAL A 75 5.08 -5.65 -7.30
N SER A 76 3.89 -6.26 -7.22
CA SER A 76 2.66 -5.59 -7.68
C SER A 76 2.32 -4.33 -6.87
N VAL A 77 2.61 -4.32 -5.57
CA VAL A 77 2.45 -3.12 -4.72
C VAL A 77 3.37 -1.98 -5.15
N LEU A 78 4.61 -2.30 -5.50
CA LEU A 78 5.59 -1.29 -5.89
C LEU A 78 5.35 -0.79 -7.32
N GLU A 79 5.07 -1.70 -8.27
CA GLU A 79 4.72 -1.35 -9.66
C GLU A 79 3.46 -0.47 -9.73
N ALA A 80 2.52 -0.68 -8.82
CA ALA A 80 1.32 0.14 -8.72
C ALA A 80 1.56 1.51 -8.02
N GLN A 81 2.81 1.87 -7.72
CA GLN A 81 3.21 3.13 -7.08
C GLN A 81 2.50 3.38 -5.74
N ALA A 82 2.28 2.32 -4.96
CA ALA A 82 1.58 2.42 -3.69
C ALA A 82 2.21 3.42 -2.68
N PRO A 83 3.55 3.55 -2.56
CA PRO A 83 4.15 4.56 -1.68
C PRO A 83 3.75 5.98 -2.03
N GLN A 84 3.82 6.36 -3.31
CA GLN A 84 3.44 7.68 -3.80
C GLN A 84 1.94 7.95 -3.57
N ALA A 85 1.10 6.95 -3.83
CA ALA A 85 -0.34 7.03 -3.56
C ALA A 85 -0.64 7.24 -2.07
N LEU A 86 0.07 6.54 -1.17
CA LEU A 86 -0.09 6.67 0.28
C LEU A 86 0.39 8.01 0.82
N VAL A 87 1.51 8.52 0.30
CA VAL A 87 2.03 9.85 0.63
C VAL A 87 1.05 10.94 0.17
N THR A 88 0.53 10.82 -1.04
CA THR A 88 -0.50 11.73 -1.58
C THR A 88 -1.73 11.75 -0.69
N ALA A 89 -2.22 10.58 -0.25
CA ALA A 89 -3.34 10.49 0.67
C ALA A 89 -3.05 11.12 2.04
N LEU A 90 -1.81 11.04 2.54
CA LEU A 90 -1.40 11.63 3.82
C LEU A 90 -1.29 13.16 3.76
N LYS A 91 -0.97 13.74 2.60
CA LYS A 91 -0.91 15.19 2.39
C LYS A 91 -2.28 15.87 2.48
N ASP A 92 -3.34 15.15 2.17
CA ASP A 92 -4.70 15.69 2.18
C ASP A 92 -5.07 16.21 3.58
N GLU A 93 -5.49 17.48 3.66
CA GLU A 93 -5.94 18.13 4.90
C GLU A 93 -7.05 17.34 5.61
N ARG A 94 -7.90 16.65 4.85
CA ARG A 94 -8.99 15.83 5.42
C ARG A 94 -8.44 14.60 6.15
N THR A 95 -7.33 14.03 5.66
CA THR A 95 -6.62 12.96 6.36
C THR A 95 -6.06 13.45 7.69
N GLN A 96 -5.57 14.70 7.74
CA GLN A 96 -5.11 15.32 8.99
C GLN A 96 -6.25 15.50 10.01
N GLY A 97 -7.48 15.72 9.53
CA GLY A 97 -8.70 15.74 10.36
C GLY A 97 -9.20 14.38 10.83
N ALA A 98 -8.67 13.27 10.31
CA ALA A 98 -9.13 11.90 10.57
C ALA A 98 -7.99 11.02 11.13
N PRO A 99 -7.69 11.08 12.45
CA PRO A 99 -6.52 10.43 13.05
C PRO A 99 -6.42 8.92 12.80
N ARG A 100 -7.56 8.23 12.72
CA ARG A 100 -7.59 6.78 12.46
C ARG A 100 -7.17 6.45 11.03
N LEU A 101 -7.63 7.24 10.06
CA LEU A 101 -7.25 7.10 8.67
C LEU A 101 -5.77 7.44 8.49
N ALA A 102 -5.30 8.56 9.03
CA ALA A 102 -3.89 8.93 9.01
C ALA A 102 -3.00 7.81 9.55
N LEU A 103 -3.36 7.24 10.70
CA LEU A 103 -2.64 6.11 11.30
C LEU A 103 -2.61 4.87 10.39
N ALA A 104 -3.73 4.54 9.73
CA ALA A 104 -3.80 3.40 8.82
C ALA A 104 -2.89 3.61 7.58
N LEU A 105 -2.95 4.80 6.98
CA LEU A 105 -2.12 5.18 5.82
C LEU A 105 -0.62 5.17 6.18
N THR A 106 -0.24 5.76 7.31
CA THR A 106 1.16 5.74 7.78
C THR A 106 1.66 4.32 8.03
N ARG A 107 0.82 3.44 8.60
CA ARG A 107 1.18 2.03 8.81
C ARG A 107 1.36 1.28 7.50
N ALA A 108 0.50 1.54 6.52
CA ALA A 108 0.64 0.98 5.19
C ALA A 108 1.93 1.47 4.52
N LEU A 109 2.22 2.77 4.56
CA LEU A 109 3.43 3.33 3.99
C LEU A 109 4.67 2.71 4.62
N ARG A 110 4.71 2.62 5.96
CA ARG A 110 5.79 1.95 6.68
C ARG A 110 5.94 0.50 6.25
N ALA A 111 4.85 -0.25 6.09
CA ALA A 111 4.89 -1.65 5.68
C ALA A 111 5.51 -1.80 4.29
N VAL A 112 5.09 -0.99 3.32
CA VAL A 112 5.63 -1.03 1.96
C VAL A 112 7.12 -0.67 1.94
N LEU A 113 7.50 0.45 2.58
CA LEU A 113 8.90 0.89 2.59
C LEU A 113 9.81 -0.10 3.34
N SER A 114 9.32 -0.72 4.41
CA SER A 114 10.09 -1.74 5.13
C SER A 114 10.29 -2.97 4.25
N ALA A 115 9.23 -3.51 3.65
CA ALA A 115 9.33 -4.66 2.75
C ALA A 115 10.22 -4.39 1.53
N ALA A 116 10.15 -3.18 0.96
CA ALA A 116 11.05 -2.74 -0.10
C ALA A 116 12.51 -2.70 0.36
N ALA A 117 12.78 -2.13 1.54
CA ALA A 117 14.12 -2.05 2.11
C ALA A 117 14.69 -3.44 2.42
N GLU A 118 13.85 -4.37 2.88
CA GLU A 118 14.22 -5.77 3.10
C GLU A 118 14.62 -6.46 1.79
N ALA A 119 13.88 -6.21 0.70
CA ALA A 119 14.15 -6.79 -0.62
C ALA A 119 15.49 -6.34 -1.23
N ILE A 120 15.96 -5.13 -0.92
CA ILE A 120 17.25 -4.61 -1.40
C ILE A 120 18.38 -4.68 -0.37
N GLY A 121 18.03 -4.98 0.88
CA GLY A 121 18.90 -4.90 2.06
C GLY A 121 20.20 -5.66 1.90
N THR A 122 21.28 -5.10 2.44
CA THR A 122 22.58 -5.79 2.47
C THR A 122 22.62 -6.78 3.64
N GLY A 123 23.38 -7.86 3.50
CA GLY A 123 23.55 -8.86 4.56
C GLY A 123 24.10 -8.31 5.90
N ARG A 124 24.59 -7.06 5.93
CA ARG A 124 25.00 -6.36 7.16
C ARG A 124 23.82 -6.00 8.07
N TRP A 125 22.60 -5.93 7.54
CA TRP A 125 21.39 -5.61 8.28
C TRP A 125 20.63 -6.85 8.74
N ARG A 126 21.26 -8.04 8.68
CA ARG A 126 20.65 -9.37 8.93
C ARG A 126 19.50 -9.73 7.99
N PHE A 127 19.21 -8.92 6.97
CA PHE A 127 18.35 -9.32 5.87
C PHE A 127 19.08 -10.37 5.03
N LEU A 128 18.38 -11.46 4.69
CA LEU A 128 18.88 -12.44 3.74
C LEU A 128 19.08 -11.72 2.42
N ARG A 129 20.33 -11.47 2.05
CA ARG A 129 20.67 -10.89 0.76
C ARG A 129 20.30 -11.92 -0.31
N ASP A 130 19.09 -11.81 -0.84
CA ASP A 130 18.67 -12.54 -2.01
C ASP A 130 18.90 -11.66 -3.26
N PRO A 131 20.03 -11.83 -3.97
CA PRO A 131 20.29 -11.08 -5.20
C PRO A 131 19.26 -11.40 -6.30
N THR A 132 18.52 -12.49 -6.17
CA THR A 132 17.48 -12.95 -7.10
C THR A 132 16.07 -12.57 -6.68
N HIS A 133 15.90 -11.80 -5.59
CA HIS A 133 14.58 -11.40 -5.12
C HIS A 133 13.82 -10.62 -6.21
N PRO A 134 12.63 -11.07 -6.66
CA PRO A 134 11.90 -10.45 -7.77
C PRO A 134 11.64 -8.95 -7.60
N ALA A 135 11.31 -8.51 -6.39
CA ALA A 135 11.03 -7.10 -6.10
C ALA A 135 12.28 -6.19 -6.03
N ARG A 136 13.49 -6.73 -6.17
CA ARG A 136 14.73 -5.99 -5.87
C ARG A 136 14.90 -4.73 -6.73
N MET A 137 14.67 -4.83 -8.04
CA MET A 137 14.82 -3.69 -8.94
C MET A 137 13.77 -2.63 -8.62
N GLU A 138 12.51 -3.05 -8.53
CA GLU A 138 11.39 -2.14 -8.27
C GLU A 138 11.51 -1.45 -6.92
N ALA A 139 11.85 -2.21 -5.87
CA ALA A 139 12.10 -1.67 -4.54
C ALA A 139 13.23 -0.65 -4.52
N ARG A 140 14.29 -0.87 -5.32
CA ARG A 140 15.38 0.09 -5.45
C ARG A 140 14.90 1.38 -6.10
N LEU A 141 14.22 1.29 -7.24
CA LEU A 141 13.72 2.45 -7.98
C LEU A 141 12.77 3.29 -7.12
N VAL A 142 11.80 2.63 -6.48
CA VAL A 142 10.82 3.29 -5.63
C VAL A 142 11.48 3.96 -4.42
N LEU A 143 12.46 3.31 -3.76
CA LEU A 143 13.16 3.92 -2.63
C LEU A 143 14.09 5.06 -3.07
N GLU A 144 14.77 4.94 -4.20
CA GLU A 144 15.60 6.01 -4.76
C GLU A 144 14.74 7.24 -5.12
N ASP A 145 13.57 7.03 -5.73
CA ASP A 145 12.60 8.08 -6.06
C ASP A 145 12.04 8.76 -4.79
N MET A 146 11.50 7.96 -3.86
CA MET A 146 10.90 8.44 -2.61
C MET A 146 11.85 9.26 -1.73
N PHE A 147 13.13 8.88 -1.70
CA PHE A 147 14.16 9.54 -0.90
C PHE A 147 15.06 10.48 -1.72
N SER A 148 14.68 10.76 -2.97
CA SER A 148 15.30 11.81 -3.78
C SER A 148 14.96 13.20 -3.22
N SER A 149 15.69 14.23 -3.65
CA SER A 149 15.36 15.60 -3.27
C SER A 149 13.95 16.00 -3.69
N GLU A 150 13.49 15.54 -4.85
CA GLU A 150 12.15 15.82 -5.37
C GLU A 150 11.07 15.05 -4.60
N GLY A 151 11.33 13.77 -4.28
CA GLY A 151 10.44 12.93 -3.48
C GLY A 151 10.31 13.41 -2.02
N LEU A 152 11.32 14.10 -1.51
CA LEU A 152 11.32 14.71 -0.17
C LEU A 152 10.80 16.15 -0.16
N ASP A 153 10.66 16.82 -1.31
CA ASP A 153 10.03 18.15 -1.48
C ASP A 153 8.49 18.11 -1.34
N VAL A 154 8.04 17.13 -0.58
CA VAL A 154 6.67 16.67 -0.41
C VAL A 154 6.16 17.09 0.99
N ILE A 155 6.93 17.87 1.75
CA ILE A 155 6.62 18.35 3.10
C ILE A 155 6.56 19.87 3.12
#